data_AF-A0A562HGN1-F1
#
_entry.id   AF-A0A562HGN1-F1
#
_cell.length_a   1.000
_cell.length_b   1.000
_cell.length_c   1.000
_cell.angle_alpha   90.00
_cell.angle_beta   90.00
_cell.angle_gamma   90.00
#
_symmetry.space_group_name_H-M   'P 1'
#
loop_
_entity.id
_entity.type
_entity.pdbx_description
1 polymer ?
#
loop_
_entity_poly.entity_id
_entity_poly.type
_entity_poly.pdbx_seq_one_letter_code
_entity_poly.pdbx_strand_id
1 'polypeptide(L)' 'MADVFAKLIILGKRDFDEVPDDLKDAVRIVLIKRGYDEDGNKLPS' A
#
# COMPACT_ATOMS: atom_id res chain seq x y z
N MET A 1 6.17 7.11 -7.30
CA MET A 1 6.53 5.69 -7.11
C MET A 1 5.67 5.01 -6.05
N ALA A 2 5.54 5.57 -4.85
CA ALA A 2 4.68 5.02 -3.80
C ALA A 2 3.23 4.75 -4.25
N ASP A 3 2.62 5.63 -5.04
CA ASP A 3 1.27 5.40 -5.60
C ASP A 3 1.14 4.16 -6.49
N VAL A 4 2.20 3.79 -7.21
CA VAL A 4 2.21 2.60 -8.07
C VAL A 4 2.24 1.35 -7.20
N PHE A 5 3.12 1.33 -6.19
CA PHE A 5 3.18 0.24 -5.22
C PHE A 5 1.86 0.08 -4.46
N ALA A 6 1.30 1.18 -3.92
CA ALA A 6 0.00 1.15 -3.25
C ALA A 6 -1.10 0.61 -4.17
N LYS A 7 -1.10 0.99 -5.46
CA LYS A 7 -2.07 0.45 -6.43
C LYS A 7 -1.87 -1.05 -6.68
N LEU A 8 -0.63 -1.53 -6.77
CA LEU A 8 -0.34 -2.95 -6.97
C LEU A 8 -0.77 -3.78 -5.75
N ILE A 9 -0.56 -3.26 -4.54
CA ILE A 9 -0.99 -3.88 -3.27
C ILE A 9 -2.52 -3.97 -3.20
N ILE A 10 -3.23 -2.87 -3.47
CA ILE A 10 -4.71 -2.86 -3.51
C ILE A 10 -5.27 -3.85 -4.55
N LEU A 11 -4.54 -4.12 -5.64
CA LEU A 11 -4.94 -5.07 -6.66
C LEU A 11 -4.54 -6.52 -6.36
N GLY A 12 -3.87 -6.78 -5.22
CA GLY A 12 -3.33 -8.09 -4.87
C GLY A 12 -2.27 -8.59 -5.85
N LYS A 13 -1.54 -7.68 -6.49
CA LYS A 13 -0.49 -7.98 -7.48
C LYS A 13 0.93 -7.92 -6.91
N ARG A 14 1.06 -7.48 -5.65
CA ARG A 14 2.31 -7.30 -4.93
C ARG A 14 2.01 -7.24 -3.43
N ASP A 15 2.89 -7.80 -2.63
CA ASP A 15 2.82 -7.70 -1.16
C ASP A 15 3.56 -6.46 -0.66
N PHE A 16 3.13 -5.91 0.48
CA PHE A 16 3.78 -4.74 1.07
C PHE A 16 5.24 -5.02 1.48
N ASP A 17 5.58 -6.27 1.80
CA ASP A 17 6.95 -6.68 2.12
C ASP A 17 7.90 -6.58 0.91
N GLU A 18 7.37 -6.62 -0.32
CA GLU A 18 8.16 -6.45 -1.55
C GLU A 18 8.41 -4.97 -1.91
N VAL A 19 7.89 -4.04 -1.11
CA VAL A 19 8.16 -2.61 -1.28
C VAL A 19 9.59 -2.32 -0.78
N PRO A 20 10.40 -1.55 -1.53
CA PRO A 20 11.69 -1.06 -1.04
C PRO A 20 11.56 -0.34 0.30
N ASP A 21 12.49 -0.59 1.24
CA ASP A 21 12.39 -0.06 2.62
C ASP A 21 12.32 1.48 2.66
N ASP A 22 12.99 2.17 1.74
CA ASP A 22 12.95 3.62 1.58
C ASP A 22 11.58 4.16 1.12
N LEU A 23 10.72 3.29 0.57
CA LEU A 23 9.38 3.62 0.08
C LEU A 23 8.25 3.11 0.98
N LYS A 24 8.51 2.20 1.93
CA LYS A 24 7.46 1.58 2.77
C LYS A 24 6.60 2.61 3.50
N ASP A 25 7.22 3.59 4.14
CA ASP A 25 6.47 4.63 4.87
C ASP A 25 5.62 5.48 3.93
N ALA A 26 6.15 5.84 2.76
CA ALA A 26 5.40 6.59 1.76
C ALA A 26 4.22 5.77 1.22
N VAL A 27 4.40 4.48 0.97
CA VAL A 27 3.33 3.56 0.51
C VAL A 27 2.27 3.39 1.58
N ARG A 28 2.65 3.18 2.84
CA ARG A 28 1.74 3.08 4.00
C ARG A 28 0.86 4.32 4.13
N ILE A 29 1.44 5.52 4.02
CA ILE A 29 0.68 6.78 4.06
C ILE A 29 -0.35 6.84 2.91
N VAL A 30 0.03 6.40 1.71
CA VAL A 30 -0.87 6.38 0.54
C VAL A 30 -2.01 5.37 0.73
N LEU A 31 -1.73 4.18 1.25
CA LEU A 31 -2.74 3.16 1.54
C LEU A 31 -3.76 3.67 2.56
N ILE A 32 -3.30 4.20 3.69
CA ILE A 32 -4.17 4.76 4.74
C ILE A 32 -5.02 5.91 4.20
N LYS A 33 -4.43 6.85 3.44
CA LYS A 33 -5.18 7.96 2.82
C LYS A 33 -6.28 7.48 1.86
N ARG A 34 -6.11 6.31 1.25
CA ARG A 34 -7.08 5.69 0.35
C ARG A 34 -8.06 4.77 1.09
N GLY A 35 -7.90 4.58 2.40
CA GLY A 35 -8.73 3.72 3.22
C GLY A 35 -8.38 2.24 3.09
N TYR A 36 -7.10 1.91 2.88
CA TYR A 36 -6.61 0.52 2.78
C TYR A 36 -5.52 0.24 3.81
N ASP A 37 -5.41 -1.00 4.26
CA ASP A 37 -4.29 -1.52 5.06
C ASP A 37 -3.12 -1.98 4.16
N GLU A 38 -2.08 -2.55 4.79
CA GLU A 38 -0.88 -3.04 4.12
C GLU A 38 -1.13 -4.29 3.26
N ASP A 39 -2.20 -5.02 3.56
CA ASP A 39 -2.64 -6.19 2.79
C ASP A 39 -3.53 -5.80 1.60
N GLY A 40 -3.82 -4.50 1.42
CA GLY A 40 -4.70 -4.01 0.37
C GLY A 40 -6.18 -4.23 0.66
N ASN A 41 -6.56 -4.57 1.90
CA ASN A 41 -7.95 -4.63 2.33
C ASN A 41 -8.45 -3.25 2.73
N LYS A 42 -9.76 -3.01 2.56
CA LYS A 42 -10.35 -1.75 3.02
C LYS A 42 -10.36 -1.68 4.54
N LEU A 43 -9.91 -0.55 5.07
CA LEU A 43 -10.06 -0.23 6.49
C LEU A 43 -11.55 -0.11 6.85
N PRO A 44 -11.94 -0.57 8.05
CA PRO A 44 -13.29 -0.35 8.55
C PRO A 44 -13.56 1.16 8.64
N SER A 45 -14.67 1.57 8.04
CA SER A 45 -15.19 2.96 8.03
C SER A 45 -15.67 3.42 9.39
#